data_AF-M4S2Y4-F1
#
_entry.id   AF-M4S2Y4-F1
#
_cell.length_a   1.000
_cell.length_b   1.000
_cell.length_c   1.000
_cell.angle_alpha   90.00
_cell.angle_beta   90.00
_cell.angle_gamma   90.00
#
_symmetry.space_group_name_H-M   'P 1'
#
loop_
_entity.id
_entity.type
_entity.pdbx_description
1 polymer ?
#
loop_
_entity_poly.entity_id
_entity_poly.type
_entity_poly.pdbx_seq_one_letter_code
_entity_poly.pdbx_strand_id
1 'polypeptide(L)'
;MRQAWRASIPLALGLPFVSAGCTAPRTAGAAVAPVPAPERAAAMRAIQVAADQVKRCYRSPRSAGAARTIATTLTVRYAPDGTLIGLPQVARQSGVTPELSAQAERMAEAAALAVLRCQPIRLPADLYENGWSEFQLTFSPGGAA
;
A
#
# COMPACT_ATOMS: atom_id res chain seq x y z
N MET A 1 15.81 51.66 -6.81
CA MET A 1 17.28 51.63 -6.81
C MET A 1 17.68 50.62 -7.89
N ARG A 2 17.71 50.93 -9.18
CA ARG A 2 18.69 51.72 -9.95
C ARG A 2 20.15 51.34 -9.67
N GLN A 3 20.73 50.61 -10.64
CA GLN A 3 22.12 50.70 -11.11
C GLN A 3 23.18 50.18 -10.11
N ALA A 4 24.24 49.49 -10.48
CA ALA A 4 24.88 49.13 -11.74
C ALA A 4 25.62 47.82 -11.46
N TRP A 5 26.21 47.18 -12.46
CA TRP A 5 27.64 46.84 -12.43
C TRP A 5 28.05 46.42 -13.84
N ARG A 6 28.94 47.23 -14.41
CA ARG A 6 29.66 46.98 -15.65
C ARG A 6 30.94 46.22 -15.29
N ALA A 7 31.22 45.13 -15.97
CA ALA A 7 32.58 44.62 -16.16
C ALA A 7 32.52 43.72 -17.42
N SER A 8 32.90 44.26 -18.56
CA SER A 8 34.24 44.09 -19.15
C SER A 8 34.38 42.76 -19.89
N ILE A 9 34.23 42.88 -21.21
CA ILE A 9 34.44 41.90 -22.27
C ILE A 9 35.94 41.64 -22.42
N PRO A 10 36.34 40.40 -22.76
CA PRO A 10 37.29 40.24 -23.85
C PRO A 10 36.71 39.40 -24.98
N LEU A 11 36.88 39.94 -26.19
CA LEU A 11 36.76 39.23 -27.45
C LEU A 11 37.69 38.01 -27.43
N ALA A 12 37.13 36.82 -27.55
CA ALA A 12 37.85 35.65 -28.05
C ALA A 12 37.21 35.25 -29.38
N LEU A 13 37.85 35.68 -30.46
CA LEU A 13 37.69 35.12 -31.79
C LEU A 13 38.11 33.64 -31.76
N GLY A 14 37.24 32.75 -32.23
CA GLY A 14 37.69 31.42 -32.67
C GLY A 14 36.69 30.29 -32.50
N LEU A 15 36.30 29.73 -33.65
CA LEU A 15 35.77 28.37 -33.90
C LEU A 15 34.24 28.20 -33.90
N PRO A 16 33.62 27.89 -35.06
CA PRO A 16 32.26 27.38 -35.10
C PRO A 16 32.29 25.91 -34.68
N PHE A 17 32.06 25.65 -33.40
CA PHE A 17 31.80 24.29 -32.93
C PHE A 17 30.32 23.96 -33.21
N VAL A 18 30.05 23.49 -34.42
CA VAL A 18 28.84 22.73 -34.71
C VAL A 18 28.95 21.42 -33.92
N SER A 19 28.25 21.36 -32.81
CA SER A 19 27.94 20.13 -32.09
C SER A 19 26.43 20.01 -31.99
N ALA A 20 25.88 19.26 -32.93
CA ALA A 20 24.58 18.62 -32.78
C ALA A 20 24.68 17.64 -31.60
N GLY A 21 24.41 18.14 -30.38
CA GLY A 21 24.30 17.36 -29.16
C GLY A 21 22.84 17.19 -28.81
N CYS A 22 22.35 15.96 -28.97
CA CYS A 22 20.98 15.52 -28.77
C CYS A 22 20.29 16.18 -27.56
N THR A 23 19.29 17.01 -27.81
CA THR A 23 18.19 17.24 -26.86
C THR A 23 17.49 15.89 -26.69
N ALA A 24 17.90 15.14 -25.67
CA ALA A 24 17.17 13.95 -25.25
C ALA A 24 15.74 14.40 -24.89
N PRO A 25 14.68 13.90 -25.55
CA PRO A 25 13.36 14.10 -25.01
C PRO A 25 13.34 13.44 -23.65
N ARG A 26 13.22 14.25 -22.60
CA ARG A 26 12.78 13.79 -21.28
C ARG A 26 11.44 13.12 -21.55
N THR A 27 11.44 11.80 -21.66
CA THR A 27 10.22 10.99 -21.63
C THR A 27 9.55 11.32 -20.30
N ALA A 28 8.61 12.27 -20.39
CA ALA A 28 7.66 12.55 -19.34
C ALA A 28 7.05 11.20 -18.97
N GLY A 29 7.21 10.80 -17.71
CA GLY A 29 6.62 9.57 -17.20
C GLY A 29 5.17 9.52 -17.65
N ALA A 30 4.80 8.41 -18.29
CA ALA A 30 3.43 8.18 -18.72
C ALA A 30 2.52 8.48 -17.53
N ALA A 31 1.70 9.53 -17.66
CA ALA A 31 0.67 9.81 -16.70
C ALA A 31 -0.27 8.59 -16.74
N VAL A 32 -0.21 7.75 -15.70
CA VAL A 32 -1.18 6.66 -15.52
C VAL A 32 -2.54 7.35 -15.40
N ALA A 33 -3.39 7.16 -16.41
CA ALA A 33 -4.73 7.72 -16.39
C ALA A 33 -5.48 7.20 -15.16
N PRO A 34 -6.30 8.03 -14.48
CA PRO A 34 -7.04 7.59 -13.31
C PRO A 34 -8.03 6.48 -13.67
N VAL A 35 -8.04 5.40 -12.89
CA VAL A 35 -8.94 4.25 -13.07
C VAL A 35 -10.41 4.73 -13.03
N PRO A 36 -11.26 4.32 -14.00
CA PRO A 36 -12.68 4.65 -14.02
C PRO A 36 -13.41 4.29 -12.70
N ALA A 37 -14.37 5.13 -12.31
CA ALA A 37 -15.19 4.91 -11.10
C ALA A 37 -15.84 3.51 -10.97
N PRO A 38 -16.46 2.90 -12.01
CA PRO A 38 -17.05 1.58 -11.89
C PRO A 38 -16.02 0.48 -11.59
N GLU A 39 -14.82 0.58 -12.17
CA GLU A 39 -13.74 -0.38 -11.94
C GLU A 39 -13.20 -0.28 -10.51
N ARG A 40 -13.06 0.95 -9.99
CA ARG A 40 -12.71 1.17 -8.58
C ARG A 40 -13.75 0.57 -7.63
N ALA A 41 -15.03 0.70 -7.95
CA ALA A 41 -16.11 0.10 -7.15
C ALA A 41 -16.05 -1.44 -7.19
N ALA A 42 -15.71 -2.03 -8.34
CA ALA A 42 -15.52 -3.48 -8.47
C ALA A 42 -14.30 -3.97 -7.64
N ALA A 43 -13.18 -3.26 -7.69
CA ALA A 43 -12.00 -3.56 -6.87
C ALA A 43 -12.31 -3.49 -5.36
N MET A 44 -13.04 -2.47 -4.92
CA MET A 44 -13.51 -2.38 -3.52
C MET A 44 -14.36 -3.58 -3.11
N ARG A 45 -15.27 -4.04 -3.97
CA ARG A 45 -16.08 -5.25 -3.72
C ARG A 45 -15.21 -6.50 -3.65
N ALA A 46 -14.20 -6.63 -4.52
CA ALA A 46 -13.24 -7.73 -4.45
C ALA A 46 -12.46 -7.73 -3.13
N ILE A 47 -12.03 -6.56 -2.65
CA ILE A 47 -11.36 -6.43 -1.34
C ILE A 47 -12.28 -6.88 -0.20
N GLN A 48 -13.58 -6.54 -0.24
CA GLN A 48 -14.54 -7.02 0.77
C GLN A 48 -14.69 -8.55 0.74
N VAL A 49 -14.78 -9.14 -0.46
CA VAL A 49 -14.81 -10.60 -0.63
C VAL A 49 -13.52 -11.25 -0.11
N ALA A 50 -12.37 -10.59 -0.25
CA ALA A 50 -11.10 -11.04 0.31
C ALA A 50 -11.11 -10.99 1.85
N ALA A 51 -11.59 -9.88 2.41
CA ALA A 51 -11.72 -9.70 3.86
C ALA A 51 -12.63 -10.77 4.47
N ASP A 52 -13.77 -11.07 3.83
CA ASP A 52 -14.69 -12.13 4.26
C ASP A 52 -14.06 -13.52 4.21
N GLN A 53 -13.21 -13.80 3.22
CA GLN A 53 -12.44 -15.04 3.16
C GLN A 53 -11.50 -15.13 4.37
N VAL A 54 -10.64 -14.14 4.55
CA VAL A 54 -9.64 -14.12 5.64
C VAL A 54 -10.30 -14.14 7.02
N LYS A 55 -11.46 -13.49 7.17
CA LYS A 55 -12.26 -13.50 8.40
C LYS A 55 -12.65 -14.91 8.85
N ARG A 56 -12.95 -15.82 7.92
CA ARG A 56 -13.28 -17.23 8.25
C ARG A 56 -12.07 -18.00 8.81
N CYS A 57 -10.85 -17.60 8.48
CA CYS A 57 -9.63 -18.18 9.03
C CYS A 57 -9.16 -17.51 10.32
N TYR A 58 -9.76 -16.39 10.72
CA TYR A 58 -9.34 -15.65 11.89
C TYR A 58 -9.73 -16.36 13.18
N ARG A 59 -8.71 -16.83 13.91
CA ARG A 59 -8.86 -17.43 15.25
C ARG A 59 -8.58 -16.36 16.28
N SER A 60 -9.62 -15.64 16.68
CA SER A 60 -9.47 -14.52 17.60
C SER A 60 -8.91 -14.96 18.96
N PRO A 61 -7.86 -14.30 19.48
CA PRO A 61 -7.42 -14.49 20.85
C PRO A 61 -8.55 -14.19 21.84
N ARG A 62 -8.63 -14.99 22.91
CA ARG A 62 -9.54 -14.69 24.02
C ARG A 62 -9.16 -13.33 24.63
N SER A 63 -10.10 -12.40 24.60
CA SER A 63 -9.92 -11.04 25.12
C SER A 63 -11.08 -10.66 26.06
N ALA A 64 -10.75 -9.90 27.10
CA ALA A 64 -11.68 -9.44 28.12
C ALA A 64 -11.36 -8.00 28.50
N GLY A 65 -12.35 -7.29 29.06
CA GLY A 65 -12.21 -5.90 29.48
C GLY A 65 -11.69 -5.00 28.36
N ALA A 66 -10.72 -4.14 28.69
CA ALA A 66 -10.14 -3.16 27.78
C ALA A 66 -9.46 -3.79 26.55
N ALA A 67 -8.98 -5.03 26.64
CA ALA A 67 -8.35 -5.73 25.51
C ALA A 67 -9.31 -5.97 24.33
N ARG A 68 -10.62 -5.88 24.54
CA ARG A 68 -11.63 -5.96 23.46
C ARG A 68 -11.59 -4.79 22.49
N THR A 69 -10.96 -3.68 22.89
CA THR A 69 -10.83 -2.47 22.07
C THR A 69 -9.63 -2.52 21.12
N ILE A 70 -8.77 -3.53 21.26
CA ILE A 70 -7.58 -3.67 20.42
C ILE A 70 -8.00 -4.04 19.00
N ALA A 71 -7.62 -3.23 18.03
CA ALA A 71 -7.76 -3.56 16.61
C ALA A 71 -6.40 -3.51 15.94
N THR A 72 -6.10 -4.52 15.11
CA THR A 72 -4.84 -4.63 14.37
C THR A 72 -5.12 -4.57 12.88
N THR A 73 -4.54 -3.58 12.21
CA THR A 73 -4.64 -3.41 10.77
C THR A 73 -3.35 -3.90 10.12
N LEU A 74 -3.47 -4.85 9.20
CA LEU A 74 -2.37 -5.40 8.41
C LEU A 74 -2.42 -4.88 6.99
N THR A 75 -1.27 -4.53 6.41
CA THR A 75 -1.10 -4.42 4.96
C THR A 75 -0.73 -5.79 4.40
N VAL A 76 -1.47 -6.22 3.38
CA VAL A 76 -1.29 -7.50 2.69
C VAL A 76 -1.14 -7.29 1.20
N ARG A 77 -0.29 -8.12 0.58
CA ARG A 77 -0.12 -8.18 -0.87
C ARG A 77 -0.43 -9.56 -1.38
N TYR A 78 -1.15 -9.64 -2.48
CA TYR A 78 -1.49 -10.90 -3.13
C TYR A 78 -1.03 -10.87 -4.59
N ALA A 79 -0.76 -12.05 -5.14
CA ALA A 79 -0.60 -12.26 -6.57
C ALA A 79 -1.97 -12.43 -7.25
N PRO A 80 -2.05 -12.34 -8.59
CA PRO A 80 -3.30 -12.51 -9.33
C PRO A 80 -3.98 -13.87 -9.11
N ASP A 81 -3.22 -14.90 -8.74
CA ASP A 81 -3.71 -16.24 -8.41
C ASP A 81 -4.23 -16.37 -6.96
N GLY A 82 -4.14 -15.29 -6.17
CA GLY A 82 -4.58 -15.22 -4.78
C GLY A 82 -3.58 -15.73 -3.75
N THR A 83 -2.34 -16.07 -4.13
CA THR A 83 -1.27 -16.40 -3.19
C THR A 83 -0.66 -15.15 -2.54
N LEU A 84 -0.03 -15.25 -1.36
CA LEU A 84 0.58 -14.06 -0.71
C LEU A 84 1.86 -13.71 -1.43
N ILE A 85 2.11 -12.42 -1.50
CA ILE A 85 3.43 -11.88 -1.82
C ILE A 85 4.08 -11.40 -0.52
N GLY A 86 4.98 -12.22 0.02
CA GLY A 86 5.70 -11.93 1.27
C GLY A 86 4.84 -12.13 2.52
N LEU A 87 5.25 -11.53 3.65
CA LEU A 87 4.54 -11.63 4.92
C LEU A 87 3.62 -10.42 5.15
N PRO A 88 2.45 -10.60 5.80
CA PRO A 88 1.61 -9.49 6.24
C PRO A 88 2.39 -8.56 7.16
N GLN A 89 2.23 -7.25 6.99
CA GLN A 89 2.90 -6.24 7.81
C GLN A 89 1.88 -5.50 8.67
N VAL A 90 2.21 -5.25 9.93
CA VAL A 90 1.35 -4.45 10.81
C VAL A 90 1.43 -2.99 10.36
N ALA A 91 0.33 -2.47 9.83
CA ALA A 91 0.23 -1.06 9.43
C ALA A 91 -0.12 -0.17 10.62
N ARG A 92 -1.03 -0.63 11.49
CA ARG A 92 -1.50 0.11 12.66
C ARG A 92 -2.09 -0.81 13.71
N GLN A 93 -1.97 -0.43 14.97
CA GLN A 93 -2.81 -0.95 16.04
C GLN A 93 -3.49 0.20 16.79
N SER A 94 -4.75 0.00 17.19
CA SER A 94 -5.51 0.93 18.04
C SER A 94 -6.02 0.23 19.29
N GLY A 95 -6.38 1.01 20.31
CA GLY A 95 -6.83 0.46 21.60
C GLY A 95 -5.71 -0.15 22.45
N VAL A 96 -4.46 0.15 22.12
CA VAL A 96 -3.27 -0.35 22.83
C VAL A 96 -2.87 0.65 23.92
N THR A 97 -2.69 0.16 25.14
CA THR A 97 -2.02 0.85 26.25
C THR A 97 -0.78 0.04 26.65
N PRO A 98 0.15 0.59 27.46
CA PRO A 98 1.33 -0.15 27.91
C PRO A 98 1.00 -1.50 28.57
N GLU A 99 -0.08 -1.56 29.35
CA GLU A 99 -0.57 -2.74 30.06
C GLU A 99 -1.17 -3.79 29.11
N LEU A 100 -1.55 -3.38 27.89
CA LEU A 100 -2.15 -4.22 26.85
C LEU A 100 -1.18 -4.62 25.74
N SER A 101 0.11 -4.28 25.86
CA SER A 101 1.15 -4.59 24.86
C SER A 101 1.19 -6.07 24.48
N ALA A 102 1.23 -6.97 25.45
CA ALA A 102 1.26 -8.42 25.21
C ALA A 102 -0.02 -8.92 24.52
N GLN A 103 -1.17 -8.32 24.80
CA GLN A 103 -2.45 -8.63 24.14
C GLN A 103 -2.43 -8.14 22.69
N ALA A 104 -1.86 -6.96 22.44
CA ALA A 104 -1.69 -6.41 21.10
C ALA A 104 -0.78 -7.27 20.23
N GLU A 105 0.33 -7.78 20.78
CA GLU A 105 1.22 -8.70 20.07
C GLU A 105 0.51 -10.00 19.68
N ARG A 106 -0.22 -10.63 20.62
CA ARG A 106 -1.02 -11.84 20.33
C ARG A 106 -2.09 -11.58 19.26
N MET A 107 -2.69 -10.40 19.26
CA MET A 107 -3.67 -10.00 18.24
C MET A 107 -3.01 -9.86 16.85
N ALA A 108 -1.83 -9.24 16.78
CA ALA A 108 -1.06 -9.11 15.54
C ALA A 108 -0.63 -10.47 14.97
N GLU A 109 -0.13 -11.35 15.83
CA GLU A 109 0.25 -12.71 15.43
C GLU A 109 -0.97 -13.50 14.92
N ALA A 110 -2.09 -13.47 15.64
CA ALA A 110 -3.31 -14.14 15.22
C ALA A 110 -3.85 -13.61 13.89
N ALA A 111 -3.77 -12.30 13.66
CA ALA A 111 -4.14 -11.66 12.40
C ALA A 111 -3.24 -12.11 11.25
N ALA A 112 -1.92 -12.10 11.42
CA ALA A 112 -0.96 -12.54 10.40
C ALA A 112 -1.17 -14.02 10.05
N LEU A 113 -1.37 -14.87 11.06
CA LEU A 113 -1.66 -16.29 10.85
C LEU A 113 -3.02 -16.53 10.18
N ALA A 114 -4.01 -15.65 10.33
CA ALA A 114 -5.28 -15.76 9.62
C ALA A 114 -5.09 -15.56 8.11
N VAL A 115 -4.29 -14.58 7.72
CA VAL A 115 -3.92 -14.33 6.32
C VAL A 115 -3.19 -15.55 5.74
N LEU A 116 -2.18 -16.07 6.45
CA LEU A 116 -1.39 -17.23 6.00
C LEU A 116 -2.22 -18.52 5.90
N ARG A 117 -3.23 -18.72 6.75
CA ARG A 117 -4.10 -19.91 6.69
C ARG A 117 -5.10 -19.88 5.55
N CYS A 118 -5.50 -18.70 5.11
CA CYS A 118 -6.57 -18.53 4.13
C CYS A 118 -6.08 -18.52 2.68
N GLN A 119 -4.84 -18.95 2.45
CA GLN A 119 -4.23 -18.91 1.13
C GLN A 119 -4.52 -20.18 0.34
N PRO A 120 -4.72 -20.09 -0.99
CA PRO A 120 -4.90 -18.85 -1.74
C PRO A 120 -6.32 -18.26 -1.57
N ILE A 121 -6.45 -16.93 -1.63
CA ILE A 121 -7.77 -16.30 -1.72
C ILE A 121 -8.35 -16.44 -3.13
N ARG A 122 -9.68 -16.41 -3.25
CA ARG A 122 -10.40 -16.49 -4.53
C ARG A 122 -10.94 -15.13 -4.89
N LEU A 123 -10.33 -14.47 -5.87
CA LEU A 123 -10.76 -13.17 -6.38
C LEU A 123 -10.73 -13.17 -7.92
N PRO A 124 -11.51 -12.29 -8.58
CA PRO A 124 -11.47 -12.13 -10.03
C PRO A 124 -10.15 -11.51 -10.48
N ALA A 125 -9.36 -12.26 -11.25
CA ALA A 125 -8.03 -11.85 -11.74
C ALA A 125 -8.08 -10.61 -12.65
N ASP A 126 -9.19 -10.42 -13.36
CA ASP A 126 -9.46 -9.26 -14.21
C ASP A 126 -9.49 -7.93 -13.44
N LEU A 127 -9.76 -7.97 -12.14
CA LEU A 127 -9.79 -6.78 -11.28
C LEU A 127 -8.44 -6.49 -10.61
N TYR A 128 -7.41 -7.32 -10.83
CA TYR A 128 -6.13 -7.26 -10.09
C TYR A 128 -5.44 -5.90 -10.26
N GLU A 129 -5.26 -5.48 -11.51
CA GLU A 129 -4.67 -4.19 -11.89
C GLU A 129 -5.52 -2.99 -11.42
N ASN A 130 -6.80 -3.23 -11.10
CA ASN A 130 -7.74 -2.19 -10.68
C ASN A 130 -7.72 -1.92 -9.17
N GLY A 131 -6.83 -2.58 -8.41
CA GLY A 131 -6.42 -2.12 -7.09
C GLY A 131 -6.60 -3.08 -5.91
N TRP A 132 -6.76 -4.39 -6.13
CA TRP A 132 -6.76 -5.37 -5.00
C TRP A 132 -5.42 -6.09 -4.79
N SER A 133 -4.37 -5.76 -5.55
CA SER A 133 -3.02 -6.34 -5.38
C SER A 133 -2.38 -6.05 -4.01
N GLU A 134 -2.69 -4.90 -3.40
CA GLU A 134 -2.31 -4.53 -2.04
C GLU A 134 -3.49 -3.83 -1.35
N PHE A 135 -3.85 -4.25 -0.14
CA PHE A 135 -4.88 -3.60 0.66
C PHE A 135 -4.67 -3.83 2.15
N GLN A 136 -5.45 -3.12 2.97
CA GLN A 136 -5.43 -3.27 4.42
C GLN A 136 -6.59 -4.11 4.92
N LEU A 137 -6.31 -4.96 5.92
CA LEU A 137 -7.29 -5.78 6.62
C LEU A 137 -7.25 -5.43 8.11
N THR A 138 -8.41 -5.15 8.72
CA THR A 138 -8.48 -4.84 10.15
C THR A 138 -9.05 -6.02 10.92
N PHE A 139 -8.41 -6.37 12.04
CA PHE A 139 -8.77 -7.49 12.90
C PHE A 139 -9.08 -6.99 14.30
N SER A 140 -10.24 -7.36 14.82
CA SER A 140 -10.67 -7.07 16.18
C SER A 140 -11.14 -8.35 16.86
N PRO A 141 -11.31 -8.38 18.19
CA PRO A 141 -11.75 -9.59 18.88
C PRO A 141 -13.12 -10.13 18.46
N GLY A 142 -13.99 -9.27 17.92
CA GLY A 142 -15.27 -9.67 17.32
C GLY A 142 -15.14 -10.22 15.89
N GLY A 143 -13.94 -10.19 15.31
CA GLY A 143 -13.64 -10.63 13.94
C GLY A 143 -12.89 -9.57 13.13
N ALA A 144 -12.57 -9.93 11.87
CA ALA A 144 -12.06 -8.97 10.90
C ALA A 144 -13.18 -8.06 10.38
N ALA A 145 -12.85 -6.79 10.17
CA ALA A 145 -13.71 -5.71 9.67
C ALA A 145 -13.09 -5.10 8.41
#